data_AF-A0A1P8KLC2-F1
#
_entry.id   AF-A0A1P8KLC2-F1
#
_cell.length_a   1.000
_cell.length_b   1.000
_cell.length_c   1.000
_cell.angle_alpha   90.00
_cell.angle_beta   90.00
_cell.angle_gamma   90.00
#
_symmetry.space_group_name_H-M   'P 1'
#
loop_
_entity.id
_entity.type
_entity.pdbx_description
1 polymer ?
#
loop_
_entity_poly.entity_id
_entity_poly.type
_entity_poly.pdbx_seq_one_letter_code
_entity_poly.pdbx_strand_id
1 'polypeptide(L)'
;MKSLKKILAISVLSAISLNAADSNSIKHFGFSAIFGLASETILHKNYQQFDDIETISYATAIGSLPGLAKELTDDEFSNEDMVFNVLGALSGAVFSNYLNNNTSIFIAHNKEEKSSQVKLAYKF
;
A
#
# COMPACT_ATOMS: atom_id res chain seq x y z
N MET A 1 -11.96 -6.89 -14.80
CA MET A 1 -13.01 -6.27 -13.93
C MET A 1 -12.88 -6.55 -12.43
N LYS A 2 -12.53 -7.77 -11.97
CA LYS A 2 -12.42 -8.05 -10.52
C LYS A 2 -11.32 -7.25 -9.79
N SER A 3 -10.22 -6.94 -10.46
CA SER A 3 -9.12 -6.14 -9.91
C SER A 3 -9.47 -4.64 -9.77
N LEU A 4 -10.29 -4.12 -10.69
CA LEU A 4 -10.72 -2.72 -10.70
C LEU A 4 -11.56 -2.38 -9.47
N LYS A 5 -12.45 -3.30 -9.05
CA LYS A 5 -13.27 -3.14 -7.84
C LYS A 5 -12.44 -3.16 -6.55
N LYS A 6 -11.31 -3.89 -6.53
CA LYS A 6 -10.40 -3.94 -5.37
C LYS A 6 -9.59 -2.64 -5.25
N ILE A 7 -9.11 -2.12 -6.38
CA ILE A 7 -8.43 -0.82 -6.46
C ILE A 7 -9.39 0.29 -5.99
N LEU A 8 -10.63 0.27 -6.46
CA LEU A 8 -11.67 1.24 -6.06
C LEU A 8 -12.02 1.15 -4.56
N ALA A 9 -12.03 -0.06 -4.00
CA ALA A 9 -12.31 -0.24 -2.56
C ALA A 9 -11.15 0.27 -1.69
N ILE A 10 -9.90 0.07 -2.12
CA ILE A 10 -8.71 0.61 -1.44
C ILE A 10 -8.70 2.14 -1.51
N SER A 11 -9.03 2.72 -2.68
CA SER A 11 -9.10 4.17 -2.85
C SER A 11 -10.22 4.82 -2.00
N VAL A 12 -11.33 4.10 -1.79
CA VAL A 12 -12.42 4.56 -0.92
C VAL A 12 -12.04 4.43 0.56
N LEU A 13 -11.34 3.36 0.97
CA LEU A 13 -10.89 3.21 2.37
C LEU A 13 -9.83 4.26 2.75
N SER A 14 -8.92 4.59 1.83
CA SER A 14 -7.94 5.66 2.02
C SER A 14 -8.58 7.05 2.16
N ALA A 15 -9.78 7.26 1.60
CA ALA A 15 -10.49 8.54 1.70
C ALA A 15 -11.04 8.81 3.10
N ILE A 16 -11.34 7.76 3.89
CA ILE A 16 -12.00 7.88 5.21
C ILE A 16 -10.97 8.21 6.31
N SER A 17 -9.72 7.77 6.15
CA SER A 17 -8.62 8.02 7.11
C SER A 17 -8.09 9.47 7.09
N LEU A 18 -8.46 10.26 6.07
CA LEU A 18 -7.84 11.57 5.77
C LEU A 18 -8.48 12.77 6.50
N ASN A 19 -9.62 12.59 7.16
CA ASN A 19 -10.28 13.67 7.91
C ASN A 19 -9.80 13.80 9.37
N ALA A 20 -8.82 13.00 9.81
CA ALA A 20 -8.39 12.94 11.21
C ALA A 20 -7.03 13.59 11.51
N ALA A 21 -6.29 14.05 10.49
CA ALA A 21 -4.99 14.68 10.68
C ALA A 21 -5.00 16.12 10.16
N ASP A 22 -4.92 17.09 11.07
CA ASP A 22 -4.90 18.54 10.76
C ASP A 22 -3.60 19.02 10.10
N SER A 23 -2.58 18.17 9.99
CA SER A 23 -1.30 18.49 9.33
C SER A 23 -1.28 18.00 7.87
N ASN A 24 -0.94 18.90 6.95
CA ASN A 24 -0.80 18.60 5.51
C ASN A 24 0.19 17.44 5.26
N SER A 25 1.31 17.45 5.98
CA SER A 25 2.39 16.45 5.91
C SER A 25 1.93 15.02 6.26
N ILE A 26 1.06 14.87 7.27
CA ILE A 26 0.53 13.55 7.68
C ILE A 26 -0.37 12.97 6.58
N LYS A 27 -1.10 13.81 5.85
CA LYS A 27 -1.94 13.36 4.73
C LYS A 27 -1.07 12.85 3.58
N HIS A 28 -0.02 13.59 3.22
CA HIS A 28 0.96 13.17 2.20
C HIS A 28 1.62 11.85 2.54
N PHE A 29 2.07 11.71 3.79
CA PHE A 29 2.63 10.46 4.30
C PHE A 29 1.64 9.30 4.26
N GLY A 30 0.47 9.47 4.88
CA GLY A 30 -0.51 8.40 5.05
C GLY A 30 -1.09 7.93 3.72
N PHE A 31 -1.42 8.86 2.82
CA PHE A 31 -1.92 8.52 1.49
C PHE A 31 -0.88 7.73 0.71
N SER A 32 0.35 8.24 0.63
CA SER A 32 1.42 7.58 -0.11
C SER A 32 1.82 6.24 0.51
N ALA A 33 1.71 6.06 1.83
CA ALA A 33 1.95 4.77 2.49
C ALA A 33 0.96 3.68 2.02
N ILE A 34 -0.31 4.03 1.81
CA ILE A 34 -1.29 3.08 1.28
C ILE A 34 -0.90 2.67 -0.15
N PHE A 35 -0.43 3.60 -0.99
CA PHE A 35 0.02 3.27 -2.35
C PHE A 35 1.32 2.47 -2.37
N GLY A 36 2.27 2.78 -1.49
CA GLY A 36 3.48 1.98 -1.30
C GLY A 36 3.16 0.54 -0.91
N LEU A 37 2.26 0.37 0.06
CA LEU A 37 1.78 -0.95 0.51
C LEU A 37 1.11 -1.72 -0.64
N ALA A 38 0.17 -1.07 -1.35
CA ALA A 38 -0.54 -1.71 -2.44
C ALA A 38 0.40 -2.08 -3.61
N SER A 39 1.35 -1.20 -3.93
CA SER A 39 2.32 -1.44 -5.00
C SER A 39 3.25 -2.58 -4.66
N GLU A 40 3.75 -2.65 -3.42
CA GLU A 40 4.59 -3.75 -2.98
C GLU A 40 3.82 -5.08 -3.02
N THR A 41 2.59 -5.12 -2.50
CA THR A 41 1.75 -6.34 -2.57
C THR A 41 1.53 -6.83 -4.01
N ILE A 42 1.35 -5.90 -4.96
CA ILE A 42 1.20 -6.24 -6.39
C ILE A 42 2.53 -6.74 -6.97
N LEU A 43 3.64 -6.06 -6.69
CA LEU A 43 4.95 -6.41 -7.22
C LEU A 43 5.42 -7.75 -6.66
N HIS A 44 5.38 -7.93 -5.34
CA HIS A 44 5.75 -9.14 -4.63
C HIS A 44 5.04 -10.39 -5.19
N LYS A 45 3.75 -10.25 -5.52
CA LYS A 45 2.97 -11.35 -6.06
C LYS A 45 3.29 -11.67 -7.52
N ASN A 46 3.52 -10.65 -8.35
CA ASN A 46 3.57 -10.82 -9.81
C ASN A 46 4.99 -10.86 -10.37
N TYR A 47 6.00 -10.43 -9.62
CA TYR A 47 7.38 -10.27 -10.06
C TYR A 47 8.34 -10.97 -9.08
N GLN A 48 8.24 -12.29 -9.00
CA GLN A 48 9.01 -13.12 -8.06
C GLN A 48 10.52 -13.16 -8.35
N GLN A 49 10.97 -12.61 -9.48
CA GLN A 49 12.39 -12.48 -9.80
C GLN A 49 13.09 -11.31 -9.08
N PHE A 50 12.33 -10.36 -8.53
CA PHE A 50 12.90 -9.23 -7.80
C PHE A 50 13.22 -9.64 -6.37
N ASP A 51 14.35 -9.17 -5.86
CA ASP A 51 14.63 -9.28 -4.43
C ASP A 51 13.79 -8.29 -3.60
N ASP A 52 13.88 -8.38 -2.27
CA ASP A 52 13.11 -7.51 -1.37
C ASP A 52 13.44 -6.03 -1.55
N ILE A 53 14.71 -5.69 -1.79
CA ILE A 53 15.15 -4.30 -1.94
C ILE A 53 14.64 -3.74 -3.27
N GLU A 54 14.75 -4.50 -4.35
CA GLU A 54 14.21 -4.14 -5.66
C GLU A 54 12.70 -3.95 -5.59
N THR A 55 12.00 -4.89 -4.97
CA THR A 55 10.54 -4.84 -4.82
C THR A 55 10.10 -3.62 -4.02
N ILE A 56 10.75 -3.34 -2.88
CA ILE A 56 10.49 -2.16 -2.05
C ILE A 56 10.80 -0.88 -2.81
N SER A 57 11.91 -0.84 -3.57
CA SER A 57 12.33 0.35 -4.31
C SER A 57 11.34 0.70 -5.42
N TYR A 58 10.93 -0.28 -6.23
CA TYR A 58 9.91 -0.07 -7.26
C TYR A 58 8.54 0.27 -6.66
N ALA A 59 8.16 -0.38 -5.56
CA ALA A 59 6.91 -0.08 -4.87
C ALA A 59 6.89 1.34 -4.31
N THR A 60 8.01 1.82 -3.77
CA THR A 60 8.17 3.20 -3.29
C THR A 60 8.02 4.17 -4.44
N ALA A 61 8.73 3.96 -5.56
CA ALA A 61 8.65 4.82 -6.73
C ALA A 61 7.22 4.92 -7.27
N ILE A 62 6.54 3.78 -7.46
CA ILE A 62 5.14 3.73 -7.90
C ILE A 62 4.22 4.39 -6.87
N GLY A 63 4.45 4.11 -5.58
CA GLY A 63 3.67 4.63 -4.47
C GLY A 63 3.73 6.14 -4.32
N SER A 64 4.84 6.77 -4.72
CA SER A 64 5.02 8.23 -4.73
C SER A 64 4.42 8.92 -5.95
N LEU A 65 4.06 8.20 -7.03
CA LEU A 65 3.54 8.82 -8.26
C LEU A 65 2.27 9.65 -8.05
N PRO A 66 1.28 9.24 -7.25
CA PRO A 66 0.10 10.08 -6.98
C PRO A 66 0.47 11.40 -6.30
N GLY A 67 1.41 11.36 -5.34
CA GLY A 67 1.93 12.55 -4.68
C GLY A 67 2.66 13.48 -5.65
N LEU A 68 3.55 12.92 -6.47
CA LEU A 68 4.24 13.67 -7.53
C LEU A 68 3.26 14.31 -8.52
N ALA A 69 2.24 13.56 -8.95
CA ALA A 69 1.23 14.08 -9.87
C ALA A 69 0.47 15.26 -9.27
N LYS A 70 0.11 15.21 -7.98
CA LYS A 70 -0.52 16.32 -7.26
C LYS A 70 0.41 17.55 -7.24
N GLU A 71 1.67 17.38 -6.82
CA GLU A 71 2.63 18.49 -6.73
C GLU A 71 2.95 19.15 -8.09
N LEU A 72 2.89 18.39 -9.19
CA LEU A 72 3.05 18.93 -10.55
C LEU A 72 1.82 19.68 -11.06
N THR A 73 0.66 19.50 -10.43
CA THR A 73 -0.59 20.19 -10.79
C THR A 73 -0.95 21.35 -9.86
N ASP A 74 -0.22 21.50 -8.75
CA ASP A 74 -0.37 22.62 -7.83
C ASP A 74 0.28 23.89 -8.41
N ASP A 75 -0.17 25.05 -7.92
CA ASP A 75 0.37 26.36 -8.34
C ASP A 75 1.87 26.50 -8.01
N GLU A 76 2.31 25.88 -6.90
CA GLU A 76 3.70 25.83 -6.47
C GLU A 76 4.08 24.41 -6.04
N PHE A 77 5.25 23.95 -6.49
CA PHE A 77 5.75 22.62 -6.14
C PHE A 77 6.35 22.61 -4.73
N SER A 78 5.83 21.75 -3.84
CA SER A 78 6.32 21.61 -2.47
C SER A 78 7.29 20.44 -2.32
N ASN A 79 8.59 20.75 -2.13
CA ASN A 79 9.60 19.74 -1.83
C ASN A 79 9.32 19.01 -0.50
N GLU A 80 8.75 19.71 0.48
CA GLU A 80 8.39 19.14 1.77
C GLU A 80 7.31 18.06 1.60
N ASP A 81 6.22 18.39 0.89
CA ASP A 81 5.14 17.45 0.64
C ASP A 81 5.63 16.24 -0.17
N MET A 82 6.51 16.45 -1.14
CA MET A 82 7.18 15.35 -1.85
C MET A 82 7.99 14.44 -0.94
N VAL A 83 8.74 14.99 0.03
CA VAL A 83 9.47 14.17 1.00
C VAL A 83 8.51 13.31 1.81
N PHE A 84 7.40 13.86 2.29
CA PHE A 84 6.39 13.07 3.01
C PHE A 84 5.72 12.02 2.11
N ASN A 85 5.48 12.32 0.83
CA ASN A 85 4.98 11.34 -0.13
C ASN A 85 5.96 10.17 -0.31
N VAL A 86 7.26 10.44 -0.45
CA VAL A 86 8.30 9.40 -0.60
C VAL A 86 8.44 8.57 0.67
N LEU A 87 8.55 9.22 1.84
CA LEU A 87 8.69 8.53 3.12
C LEU A 87 7.45 7.68 3.46
N GLY A 88 6.26 8.18 3.12
CA GLY A 88 5.01 7.43 3.23
C GLY A 88 5.07 6.17 2.38
N ALA A 89 5.30 6.31 1.08
CA ALA A 89 5.38 5.20 0.14
C ALA A 89 6.42 4.15 0.55
N LEU A 90 7.61 4.59 0.99
CA LEU A 90 8.67 3.71 1.48
C LEU A 90 8.21 2.93 2.71
N SER A 91 7.63 3.60 3.71
CA SER A 91 7.15 2.98 4.93
C SER A 91 6.08 1.93 4.65
N GLY A 92 5.15 2.25 3.76
CA GLY A 92 4.11 1.32 3.30
C GLY A 92 4.67 0.11 2.56
N ALA A 93 5.65 0.32 1.67
CA ALA A 93 6.30 -0.75 0.94
C ALA A 93 7.08 -1.69 1.88
N VAL A 94 7.91 -1.15 2.79
CA VAL A 94 8.64 -1.96 3.78
C VAL A 94 7.69 -2.78 4.65
N PHE A 95 6.61 -2.15 5.14
CA PHE A 95 5.61 -2.84 5.95
C PHE A 95 4.91 -3.97 5.17
N SER A 96 4.54 -3.71 3.92
CA SER A 96 3.93 -4.72 3.05
C SER A 96 4.88 -5.89 2.76
N ASN A 97 6.15 -5.59 2.47
CA ASN A 97 7.15 -6.62 2.20
C ASN A 97 7.35 -7.52 3.42
N TYR A 98 7.45 -6.93 4.61
CA TYR A 98 7.49 -7.66 5.86
C TYR A 98 6.28 -8.59 6.02
N LEU A 99 5.07 -8.10 5.77
CA LEU A 99 3.87 -8.93 5.86
C LEU A 99 3.85 -10.04 4.81
N ASN A 100 4.20 -9.76 3.57
CA ASN A 100 4.17 -10.76 2.49
C ASN A 100 5.21 -11.87 2.69
N ASN A 101 6.36 -11.55 3.27
CA ASN A 101 7.41 -12.52 3.58
C ASN A 101 7.14 -13.35 4.84
N ASN A 102 6.45 -12.78 5.83
CA ASN A 102 6.31 -13.40 7.15
C ASN A 102 4.90 -13.86 7.48
N THR A 103 3.88 -13.49 6.68
CA THR A 103 2.48 -13.84 6.95
C THR A 103 1.85 -14.57 5.76
N SER A 104 0.91 -15.45 6.06
CA SER A 104 0.06 -16.07 5.05
C SER A 104 -1.37 -16.17 5.57
N ILE A 105 -2.30 -15.60 4.81
CA ILE A 105 -3.73 -15.59 5.14
C ILE A 105 -4.44 -16.60 4.25
N PHE A 106 -5.10 -17.58 4.88
CA PHE A 106 -5.90 -18.59 4.20
C PHE A 106 -7.37 -18.47 4.61
N ILE A 107 -8.27 -18.54 3.65
CA ILE A 107 -9.71 -18.69 3.92
C ILE A 107 -10.07 -20.14 3.64
N ALA A 108 -10.36 -20.90 4.70
CA ALA A 108 -10.84 -22.26 4.61
C ALA A 108 -12.37 -22.27 4.74
N HIS A 109 -13.06 -22.76 3.72
CA HIS A 109 -14.51 -22.88 3.73
C HIS A 109 -14.89 -24.36 3.94
N ASN A 110 -15.54 -24.66 5.07
CA ASN A 110 -16.08 -25.98 5.33
C ASN A 110 -17.55 -26.01 4.90
N LYS A 111 -17.84 -26.72 3.80
CA LYS A 111 -19.19 -26.82 3.23
C LYS A 111 -20.14 -27.64 4.11
N GLU A 112 -19.63 -28.63 4.84
CA GLU A 112 -20.44 -29.52 5.67
C GLU A 112 -20.91 -28.81 6.94
N GLU A 113 -20.01 -28.07 7.58
CA GLU A 113 -20.33 -27.26 8.78
C GLU A 113 -20.91 -25.87 8.45
N LYS A 114 -21.01 -25.52 7.17
CA LYS A 114 -21.36 -24.16 6.69
C LYS A 114 -20.55 -23.05 7.38
N SER A 115 -19.28 -23.33 7.67
CA SER A 115 -18.40 -22.42 8.39
C SER A 115 -17.28 -21.90 7.49
N SER A 116 -16.85 -20.67 7.73
CA SER A 116 -15.68 -20.08 7.06
C SER A 116 -14.66 -19.71 8.14
N GLN A 117 -13.44 -20.22 8.00
CA GLN A 117 -12.34 -19.94 8.91
C GLN A 117 -11.30 -19.08 8.20
N VAL A 118 -10.89 -18.00 8.85
CA VAL A 118 -9.71 -17.22 8.45
C VAL A 118 -8.54 -17.73 9.27
N LYS A 119 -7.53 -18.30 8.61
CA LYS A 119 -6.31 -18.79 9.22
C LYS A 119 -5.17 -17.84 8.90
N LEU A 120 -4.53 -17.32 9.94
CA LEU A 120 -3.31 -16.51 9.85
C LEU A 120 -2.14 -17.40 10.26
N ALA A 121 -1.22 -17.62 9.34
CA ALA A 121 0.07 -18.23 9.64
C ALA A 121 1.15 -17.15 9.69
N TYR A 122 1.99 -17.19 10.72
CA TYR A 122 3.14 -16.30 10.89
C TYR A 122 4.41 -17.15 10.91
N LYS A 123 5.36 -16.82 10.03
CA LYS A 123 6.66 -17.48 9.93
C LYS A 123 7.62 -16.82 10.92
N PHE A 124 8.04 -17.55 11.95
CA PHE A 124 9.03 -17.14 12.95
C PHE A 124 10.31 -17.95 12.81
#